data_AF-A0A1M7I1K6-F1
#
_entry.id   AF-A0A1M7I1K6-F1
#
_cell.length_a   1.000
_cell.length_b   1.000
_cell.length_c   1.000
_cell.angle_alpha   90.00
_cell.angle_beta   90.00
_cell.angle_gamma   90.00
#
_symmetry.space_group_name_H-M   'P 1'
#
loop_
_entity.id
_entity.type
_entity.pdbx_description
1 polymer ?
#
loop_
_entity_poly.entity_id
_entity_poly.type
_entity_poly.pdbx_seq_one_letter_code
_entity_poly.pdbx_strand_id
1 'polypeptide(L)' 'METISVSTGDTAAAARHARFGTLPARIPFASMVEEQASAPKPTDDYAPERSFISYSCLALDLGL' A
#
# COMPACT_ATOMS: atom_id res chain seq x y z
N MET A 1 17.08 -42.41 -6.91
CA MET A 1 16.05 -41.48 -6.39
C MET A 1 16.77 -40.22 -5.99
N GLU A 2 16.79 -39.23 -6.89
CA GLU A 2 17.47 -37.96 -6.66
C GLU A 2 16.56 -37.07 -5.83
N THR A 3 17.00 -36.73 -4.62
CA THR A 3 16.27 -35.86 -3.70
C THR A 3 16.47 -34.41 -4.09
N ILE A 4 15.40 -33.74 -4.53
CA ILE A 4 15.39 -32.30 -4.74
C ILE A 4 15.52 -31.64 -3.36
N SER A 5 16.69 -31.05 -3.10
CA SER A 5 16.89 -30.15 -1.97
C SER A 5 16.08 -28.88 -2.23
N VAL A 6 14.90 -28.77 -1.63
CA VAL A 6 14.07 -27.56 -1.71
C VAL A 6 14.73 -26.50 -0.83
N SER A 7 15.29 -25.47 -1.44
CA SER A 7 15.92 -24.37 -0.70
C SER A 7 14.85 -23.46 -0.09
N THR A 8 15.19 -22.76 1.01
CA THR A 8 14.30 -21.74 1.61
C THR A 8 13.93 -20.63 0.62
N GLY A 9 14.75 -20.39 -0.40
CA GLY A 9 14.44 -19.44 -1.47
C GLY A 9 13.26 -19.91 -2.34
N ASP A 10 13.21 -21.21 -2.64
CA ASP A 10 12.17 -21.82 -3.45
C ASP A 10 10.82 -21.85 -2.72
N THR A 11 10.83 -22.09 -1.40
CA THR A 11 9.60 -22.07 -0.59
C THR A 11 9.03 -20.65 -0.47
N ALA A 12 9.87 -19.65 -0.26
CA ALA A 12 9.45 -18.25 -0.22
C ALA A 12 8.92 -17.78 -1.58
N ALA A 13 9.53 -18.23 -2.68
CA ALA A 13 9.05 -17.95 -4.04
C ALA A 13 7.68 -18.60 -4.30
N ALA A 14 7.49 -19.86 -3.91
CA ALA A 14 6.22 -20.56 -4.03
C ALA A 14 5.09 -19.87 -3.23
N ALA A 15 5.38 -19.44 -1.99
CA ALA A 15 4.42 -18.69 -1.18
C ALA A 15 4.03 -17.35 -1.83
N ARG A 16 4.96 -16.65 -2.50
CA ARG A 16 4.64 -15.42 -3.23
C ARG A 16 3.76 -15.71 -4.46
N HIS A 17 4.09 -16.72 -5.26
CA HIS A 17 3.27 -17.08 -6.42
C HIS A 17 1.85 -17.54 -6.02
N ALA A 18 1.70 -18.26 -4.91
CA ALA A 18 0.38 -18.62 -4.39
C ALA A 18 -0.44 -17.39 -3.95
N ARG A 19 0.22 -16.35 -3.43
CA ARG A 19 -0.43 -15.12 -2.97
C ARG A 19 -0.74 -14.13 -4.09
N PHE A 20 0.16 -14.01 -5.07
CA PHE A 20 0.14 -12.94 -6.07
C PHE A 20 -0.03 -13.42 -7.51
N GLY A 21 -0.04 -14.74 -7.74
CA GLY A 21 -0.12 -15.33 -9.07
C GLY A 21 1.16 -15.10 -9.89
N THR A 22 0.98 -15.05 -11.21
CA THR A 22 2.06 -14.79 -12.17
C THR A 22 2.11 -13.31 -12.53
N LEU A 23 3.30 -12.80 -12.85
CA LEU A 23 3.43 -11.46 -13.41
C LEU A 23 2.64 -11.37 -14.73
N PRO A 24 1.85 -10.31 -14.95
CA PRO A 24 1.23 -10.06 -16.24
C PRO A 24 2.25 -9.95 -17.38
N ALA A 25 1.78 -10.14 -18.61
CA ALA A 25 2.62 -9.93 -19.79
C ALA A 25 3.18 -8.49 -19.81
N ARG A 26 4.41 -8.34 -20.33
CA ARG A 26 5.01 -7.02 -20.51
C ARG A 26 4.17 -6.20 -21.50
N ILE A 27 4.02 -4.90 -21.20
CA ILE A 27 3.40 -3.95 -22.13
C ILE A 27 4.32 -3.83 -23.36
N PRO A 28 3.77 -3.95 -24.59
CA PRO A 28 4.56 -3.77 -25.79
C PRO A 28 5.08 -2.32 -25.85
N PHE A 29 6.29 -2.13 -26.37
CA PHE A 29 6.92 -0.81 -26.45
C PHE A 29 6.04 0.22 -27.19
N ALA A 30 5.36 -0.20 -28.26
CA ALA A 30 4.44 0.65 -29.02
C ALA A 30 3.21 1.13 -28.23
N SER A 31 2.94 0.56 -27.05
CA SER A 31 1.84 0.96 -26.16
C SER A 31 2.34 1.68 -24.90
N MET A 32 3.64 1.92 -24.77
CA MET A 32 4.18 2.77 -23.70
C MET A 32 3.91 4.25 -24.02
N VAL A 33 3.75 5.06 -22.97
CA VAL A 33 3.61 6.51 -23.06
C VAL A 33 4.72 7.16 -22.22
N GLU A 34 5.16 8.34 -22.63
CA GLU A 34 6.13 9.12 -21.86
C GLU A 34 5.53 9.60 -20.53
N GLU A 35 6.39 9.74 -19.52
CA GLU A 35 5.99 10.34 -18.25
C GLU A 35 5.57 11.80 -18.47
N GLN A 36 4.41 12.17 -17.92
CA GLN A 36 3.88 13.53 -17.97
C GLN A 36 3.77 14.07 -16.55
N ALA A 37 4.26 15.30 -16.34
CA ALA A 37 4.08 15.98 -15.07
C ALA A 37 2.59 16.09 -14.74
N SER A 38 2.22 15.71 -13.51
CA SER A 38 0.87 15.95 -13.00
C SER A 38 0.56 17.45 -13.02
N ALA A 39 -0.70 17.79 -13.28
CA ALA A 39 -1.18 19.14 -13.02
C ALA A 39 -0.90 19.53 -11.56
N PRO A 40 -0.66 20.83 -11.28
CA PRO A 40 -0.53 21.32 -9.92
C PRO A 40 -1.73 20.87 -9.09
N LYS A 41 -1.46 20.21 -7.96
CA LYS A 41 -2.51 19.92 -6.99
C LYS A 41 -3.03 21.26 -6.44
N PRO A 42 -4.36 21.46 -6.28
CA PRO A 42 -4.85 22.61 -5.52
C PRO A 42 -4.14 22.64 -4.17
N THR A 43 -3.86 23.84 -3.68
CA THR A 43 -3.31 24.03 -2.33
C THR A 43 -4.19 23.26 -1.35
N ASP A 44 -3.58 22.31 -0.63
CA ASP A 44 -4.28 21.57 0.40
C ASP A 44 -4.55 22.57 1.54
N ASP A 45 -5.82 22.87 1.82
CA ASP A 45 -6.25 23.68 2.98
C ASP A 45 -6.02 22.94 4.32
N TYR A 46 -5.18 21.90 4.32
CA TYR A 46 -4.77 21.16 5.49
C TYR A 46 -4.07 22.10 6.48
N ALA A 47 -4.84 22.54 7.47
CA ALA A 47 -4.37 23.29 8.61
C ALA A 47 -4.03 22.30 9.75
N PRO A 48 -2.75 21.95 9.98
CA PRO A 48 -2.35 21.03 11.05
C PRO A 48 -2.75 21.54 12.45
N GLU A 49 -2.97 22.85 12.59
CA GLU A 49 -3.49 23.48 13.80
C GLU A 49 -4.91 23.02 14.18
N ARG A 50 -5.72 22.60 13.19
CA ARG A 50 -7.07 22.03 13.43
C ARG A 50 -7.02 20.59 13.94
N SER A 51 -5.86 19.94 13.88
CA SER A 51 -5.65 18.57 14.36
C SER A 51 -5.52 18.48 15.89
N PHE A 52 -5.32 19.63 16.57
CA PHE A 52 -5.20 19.73 18.03
C PHE A 52 -6.48 20.13 18.75
N ILE A 53 -7.65 19.97 18.11
CA ILE A 53 -8.93 20.19 18.79
C ILE A 53 -9.19 19.01 19.73
N SER A 54 -8.93 19.20 21.03
CA SER A 54 -9.31 18.24 22.06
C SER A 54 -10.81 18.36 22.36
N TYR A 55 -11.58 17.35 22.01
CA TYR A 55 -12.96 17.22 22.46
C TYR A 55 -12.98 16.49 23.80
N SER A 56 -13.10 17.24 24.90
CA SER A 56 -13.36 16.66 26.22
C SER A 56 -14.84 16.37 26.37
N CYS A 57 -15.25 15.12 26.12
CA CYS A 57 -16.61 14.69 26.44
C CYS A 57 -16.71 14.47 27.96
N LEU A 58 -17.15 15.50 28.68
CA LEU A 58 -17.46 15.40 30.11
C LEU A 58 -18.78 14.64 30.29
N ALA A 59 -18.73 13.37 30.69
CA ALA A 59 -19.93 12.63 31.08
C ALA A 59 -20.28 13.02 32.53
N LEU A 60 -21.27 13.89 32.70
CA LEU A 60 -21.67 14.45 34.00
C LEU A 60 -22.47 13.45 34.89
N ASP A 61 -22.96 12.34 34.34
CA ASP A 61 -23.97 11.48 34.98
C ASP A 61 -23.42 10.25 35.73
N LEU A 62 -22.10 10.05 35.82
CA LEU A 62 -21.55 9.02 36.70
C LEU A 62 -21.42 9.59 38.13
N GLY A 63 -22.55 9.62 38.84
CA GLY A 63 -22.63 10.06 40.23
C GLY A 63 -21.78 9.20 41.17
N LEU A 64 -20.57 9.68 41.47
CA LEU A 64 -19.70 9.14 42.52
C LEU A 64 -20.11 9.66 43.90
#